data_AF-A0A1Q5R7B4-F1
#
_entry.id   AF-A0A1Q5R7B4-F1
#
_cell.length_a   1.000
_cell.length_b   1.000
_cell.length_c   1.000
_cell.angle_alpha   90.00
_cell.angle_beta   90.00
_cell.angle_gamma   90.00
#
_symmetry.space_group_name_H-M   'P 1'
#
loop_
_entity.id
_entity.type
_entity.pdbx_description
1 polymer ?
#
loop_
_entity_poly.entity_id
_entity_poly.type
_entity_poly.pdbx_seq_one_letter_code
_entity_poly.pdbx_strand_id
1 'polypeptide(L)'
;MEVDGLIRFAHDRDMTLTFIETMPLGDVGVDRIDQYLSLDQLRKLIESRWTLSDLPFRTGGPARYARVSETGGMIGFIAPLTHNFCEDCNRVRVTASESPQRA
;
A
#
# COMPACT_ATOMS: atom_id res chain seq x y z
N MET A 1 -5.33 11.05 14.19
CA MET A 1 -4.16 10.57 13.43
C MET A 1 -4.49 10.68 11.96
N GLU A 2 -3.54 11.05 11.09
CA GLU A 2 -3.85 11.29 9.66
C GLU A 2 -4.49 10.09 8.97
N VAL A 3 -4.07 8.87 9.35
CA VAL A 3 -4.62 7.60 8.83
C VAL A 3 -6.13 7.50 9.05
N ASP A 4 -6.64 7.84 10.23
CA ASP A 4 -8.08 7.79 10.53
C ASP A 4 -8.87 8.77 9.64
N GLY A 5 -8.31 9.95 9.42
CA GLY A 5 -8.92 10.98 8.58
C GLY A 5 -8.99 10.55 7.12
N LEU A 6 -7.93 9.91 6.61
CA LEU A 6 -7.88 9.38 5.25
C LEU A 6 -8.87 8.23 5.04
N ILE A 7 -8.97 7.30 6.01
CA ILE A 7 -9.94 6.19 5.96
C ILE A 7 -11.36 6.75 5.86
N ARG A 8 -11.73 7.67 6.76
CA ARG A 8 -13.06 8.32 6.74
C ARG A 8 -13.30 9.06 5.43
N PHE A 9 -12.36 9.91 5.02
CA PHE A 9 -12.48 10.70 3.81
C PHE A 9 -12.75 9.83 2.57
N ALA A 10 -12.03 8.71 2.43
CA ALA A 10 -12.19 7.80 1.31
C ALA A 10 -13.52 7.02 1.41
N HIS A 11 -13.84 6.47 2.59
CA HIS A 11 -15.02 5.63 2.77
C HIS A 11 -16.33 6.41 2.69
N ASP A 12 -16.35 7.67 3.16
CA ASP A 12 -17.49 8.58 2.99
C ASP A 12 -17.80 8.90 1.51
N ARG A 13 -16.90 8.53 0.59
CA ARG A 13 -17.00 8.76 -0.86
C ARG A 13 -17.02 7.46 -1.66
N ASP A 14 -17.28 6.32 -1.01
CA ASP A 14 -17.26 4.99 -1.62
C ASP A 14 -15.93 4.66 -2.33
N MET A 15 -14.82 5.25 -1.87
CA MET A 15 -13.48 5.01 -2.43
C MET A 15 -12.72 3.94 -1.64
N THR A 16 -11.95 3.13 -2.34
CA THR A 16 -11.00 2.20 -1.73
C THR A 16 -9.66 2.89 -1.52
N LEU A 17 -9.18 2.94 -0.27
CA LEU A 17 -7.88 3.52 0.09
C LEU A 17 -6.80 2.44 0.04
N THR A 18 -5.68 2.68 -0.64
CA THR A 18 -4.54 1.74 -0.67
C THR A 18 -3.30 2.36 -0.02
N PHE A 19 -2.77 1.70 1.00
CA PHE A 19 -1.47 2.03 1.58
C PHE A 19 -0.36 1.26 0.87
N ILE A 20 0.73 1.95 0.56
CA ILE A 20 1.90 1.40 -0.12
C ILE A 20 3.10 1.60 0.79
N GLU A 21 3.82 0.53 1.07
CA GLU A 21 5.06 0.63 1.85
C GLU A 21 6.08 1.51 1.12
N THR A 22 6.70 2.43 1.85
CA THR A 22 7.75 3.28 1.30
C THR A 22 8.95 2.43 0.91
N MET A 23 9.33 2.47 -0.37
CA MET A 23 10.58 1.85 -0.82
C MET A 23 11.77 2.77 -0.48
N PRO A 24 12.87 2.26 0.08
CA PRO A 24 14.08 3.05 0.25
C PRO A 24 14.62 3.40 -1.13
N LEU A 25 14.52 4.68 -1.51
CA LEU A 25 15.35 5.25 -2.56
C LEU A 25 16.78 5.25 -2.01
N GLY A 26 17.78 4.80 -2.80
CA GLY A 26 19.16 4.44 -2.39
C GLY A 26 19.93 5.37 -1.43
N ASP A 27 21.20 5.69 -1.72
CA ASP A 27 22.02 6.51 -0.80
C ASP A 27 21.59 8.00 -0.85
N VAL A 28 20.43 8.28 -0.25
CA VAL A 28 19.96 9.63 0.07
C VAL A 28 20.51 9.93 1.45
N GLY A 29 21.71 10.50 1.47
CA GLY A 29 22.38 10.94 2.69
C GLY A 29 21.58 11.98 3.47
N VAL A 30 20.64 11.51 4.28
CA VAL A 30 20.06 12.14 5.47
C VAL A 30 19.42 11.00 6.28
N ASP A 31 19.65 10.94 7.59
CA ASP A 31 19.02 10.03 8.56
C ASP A 31 17.51 9.80 8.30
N ARG A 32 17.19 8.74 7.55
CA ARG A 32 15.81 8.46 7.09
C ARG A 32 15.18 7.21 7.70
N ILE A 33 15.84 6.62 8.70
CA ILE A 33 15.29 5.50 9.48
C ILE A 33 13.97 5.93 10.16
N ASP A 34 13.82 7.21 10.50
CA ASP A 34 12.60 7.78 11.11
C ASP A 34 11.40 7.93 10.14
N GLN A 35 11.59 7.78 8.83
CA GLN A 35 10.51 7.88 7.83
C GLN A 35 9.94 6.51 7.40
N TYR A 36 10.35 5.44 8.07
CA TYR A 36 9.91 4.08 7.78
C TYR A 36 8.88 3.63 8.82
N LEU A 37 7.62 3.52 8.39
CA LEU A 37 6.57 2.80 9.11
C LEU A 37 6.24 1.55 8.29
N SER A 38 6.51 0.36 8.84
CA SER A 38 6.19 -0.88 8.14
C SER A 38 4.67 -1.03 7.99
N LEU A 39 4.22 -1.73 6.95
CA LEU A 39 2.78 -1.97 6.78
C LEU A 39 2.20 -2.82 7.92
N ASP A 40 2.99 -3.68 8.56
CA ASP A 40 2.55 -4.42 9.75
C ASP A 40 2.29 -3.50 10.94
N GLN A 41 3.15 -2.50 11.15
CA GLN A 41 2.95 -1.51 12.21
C GLN A 41 1.75 -0.62 11.90
N LEU A 42 1.61 -0.18 10.65
CA LEU A 42 0.44 0.59 10.21
C LEU A 42 -0.85 -0.21 10.35
N ARG A 43 -0.84 -1.50 10.00
CA ARG A 43 -2.01 -2.37 10.14
C ARG A 43 -2.43 -2.49 11.61
N LYS A 44 -1.48 -2.77 12.51
CA LYS A 44 -1.75 -2.81 13.97
C LYS A 44 -2.30 -1.49 14.50
N LEU A 45 -1.79 -0.38 13.99
CA LEU A 45 -2.24 0.96 14.36
C LEU A 45 -3.70 1.19 13.91
N ILE A 46 -4.06 0.75 12.71
CA ILE A 46 -5.44 0.79 12.22
C ILE A 46 -6.33 -0.14 13.04
N GLU A 47 -5.89 -1.38 13.29
CA GLU A 47 -6.62 -2.39 14.09
C GLU A 47 -6.88 -1.96 15.54
N SER A 48 -6.10 -1.01 16.07
CA SER A 48 -6.35 -0.42 17.39
C SER A 48 -7.63 0.43 17.46
N ARG A 49 -8.19 0.83 16.31
CA ARG A 49 -9.36 1.74 16.19
C ARG A 49 -10.44 1.24 15.24
N TRP A 50 -10.11 0.34 14.34
CA TRP A 50 -10.98 -0.15 13.28
C TRP A 50 -10.93 -1.67 13.22
N THR A 51 -12.06 -2.29 12.90
CA THR A 51 -12.14 -3.75 12.78
C THR A 51 -11.82 -4.16 11.35
N LEU A 52 -10.65 -4.77 11.14
CA LEU A 52 -10.21 -5.26 9.83
C LEU A 52 -10.53 -6.75 9.64
N SER A 53 -11.11 -7.09 8.48
CA SER A 53 -11.33 -8.47 8.05
C SER A 53 -10.67 -8.70 6.69
N ASP A 54 -9.67 -9.58 6.62
CA ASP A 54 -8.99 -9.89 5.36
C ASP A 54 -9.96 -10.44 4.31
N LEU A 55 -9.80 -10.00 3.07
CA LEU A 55 -10.59 -10.44 1.94
C LEU A 55 -9.76 -11.34 1.01
N PRO A 56 -10.35 -12.44 0.50
CA PRO A 56 -9.73 -13.23 -0.58
C PRO A 56 -9.78 -12.50 -1.93
N PHE A 57 -10.31 -11.27 -1.96
CA PHE A 57 -10.40 -10.43 -3.15
C PHE A 57 -9.01 -10.13 -3.72
N ARG A 58 -8.88 -10.22 -5.04
CA ARG A 58 -7.65 -9.95 -5.80
C ARG A 58 -7.99 -9.12 -7.02
N THR A 59 -7.04 -8.28 -7.41
CA THR A 59 -7.07 -7.51 -8.65
C THR A 59 -5.86 -7.89 -9.49
N GLY A 60 -5.70 -7.31 -10.69
CA GLY A 60 -4.45 -7.47 -11.46
C GLY A 60 -3.23 -6.81 -10.82
N GLY A 61 -3.38 -6.08 -9.71
CA GLY A 61 -2.29 -5.51 -8.93
C GLY A 61 -1.99 -6.30 -7.64
N PRO A 62 -0.83 -6.05 -7.01
CA PRO A 62 -0.33 -6.84 -5.87
C PRO A 62 -1.06 -6.59 -4.54
N ALA A 63 -2.01 -5.65 -4.50
CA ALA A 63 -2.69 -5.27 -3.28
C ALA A 63 -3.42 -6.44 -2.62
N ARG A 64 -3.26 -6.56 -1.31
CA ARG A 64 -4.08 -7.41 -0.43
C ARG A 64 -5.11 -6.51 0.24
N TYR A 65 -6.35 -6.96 0.30
CA TYR A 65 -7.46 -6.13 0.75
C TYR A 65 -8.03 -6.61 2.08
N ALA A 66 -8.43 -5.68 2.92
CA ALA A 66 -9.23 -5.92 4.11
C ALA A 66 -10.48 -5.03 4.08
N ARG A 67 -11.58 -5.54 4.64
CA ARG A 67 -12.81 -4.77 4.88
C ARG A 67 -12.73 -4.12 6.25
N VAL A 68 -13.16 -2.87 6.34
CA VAL A 68 -13.40 -2.15 7.60
C VAL A 68 -14.86 -2.34 7.98
N SER A 69 -15.14 -2.96 9.12
CA SER A 69 -16.51 -3.29 9.53
C SER A 69 -17.36 -2.06 9.79
N GLU A 70 -16.77 -1.00 10.33
CA GLU A 70 -17.48 0.22 10.75
C GLU A 70 -18.02 1.04 9.59
N THR A 71 -17.32 1.02 8.45
CA THR A 71 -17.71 1.79 7.25
C THR A 71 -18.22 0.89 6.13
N GLY A 72 -17.97 -0.41 6.20
CA GLY A 72 -18.15 -1.34 5.09
C GLY A 72 -17.14 -1.15 3.95
N GLY A 73 -16.26 -0.15 4.02
CA GLY A 73 -15.27 0.17 3.00
C GLY A 73 -14.10 -0.82 2.95
N MET A 74 -13.28 -0.70 1.91
CA MET A 74 -12.08 -1.53 1.74
C MET A 74 -10.80 -0.72 1.91
N ILE A 75 -9.77 -1.37 2.45
CA ILE A 75 -8.40 -0.88 2.51
C ILE A 75 -7.50 -1.88 1.79
N GLY A 76 -6.64 -1.39 0.90
CA GLY A 76 -5.59 -2.15 0.23
C GLY A 76 -4.22 -1.94 0.89
N PHE A 77 -3.39 -2.98 0.87
CA PHE A 77 -2.01 -2.96 1.35
C PHE A 77 -1.08 -3.50 0.26
N ILE A 78 -0.03 -2.75 -0.09
CA ILE A 78 1.01 -3.15 -1.05
C ILE A 78 2.37 -3.11 -0.35
N ALA A 79 2.96 -4.28 -0.09
CA ALA A 79 4.22 -4.47 0.63
C ALA A 79 5.36 -4.93 -0.30
N PRO A 80 5.96 -4.05 -1.12
CA PRO A 80 7.04 -4.40 -2.04
C PRO A 80 8.28 -5.00 -1.38
N LEU A 81 8.55 -4.72 -0.10
CA LEU A 81 9.75 -5.21 0.58
C LEU A 81 9.45 -6.43 1.44
N THR A 82 8.41 -6.35 2.27
CA THR A 82 8.10 -7.44 3.21
C THR A 82 7.43 -8.63 2.51
N HIS A 83 6.62 -8.42 1.47
CA HIS A 83 5.95 -9.48 0.71
C HIS A 83 6.12 -9.25 -0.81
N ASN A 84 7.28 -9.65 -1.34
CA ASN A 84 7.59 -9.58 -2.76
C ASN A 84 6.51 -10.24 -3.63
N PHE A 85 6.19 -9.61 -4.76
CA PHE A 85 5.17 -10.04 -5.72
C PHE A 85 5.68 -10.08 -7.17
N CYS A 86 7.01 -10.13 -7.33
CA CYS A 86 7.66 -10.13 -8.65
C CYS A 86 7.32 -11.38 -9.49
N GLU A 87 7.09 -12.53 -8.85
CA GLU A 87 6.74 -13.79 -9.53
C GLU A 87 5.41 -13.71 -10.28
N ASP A 88 4.46 -12.92 -9.78
CA ASP A 88 3.14 -12.70 -10.38
C ASP A 88 3.09 -11.42 -11.23
N CYS A 89 4.22 -10.73 -11.43
CA CYS A 89 4.24 -9.43 -12.10
C CYS A 89 4.06 -9.58 -13.61
N ASN A 90 3.01 -8.96 -14.15
CA ASN A 90 2.68 -8.95 -15.58
C ASN A 90 2.82 -7.56 -16.22
N ARG A 91 3.61 -6.65 -15.62
CA ARG A 91 3.75 -5.26 -16.08
C ARG A 91 4.97 -5.06 -16.97
N VAL A 92 4.75 -4.53 -18.17
CA VAL A 92 5.81 -4.02 -19.06
C VAL A 92 5.80 -2.49 -18.98
N ARG A 93 6.98 -1.89 -18.86
CA ARG A 93 7.16 -0.44 -18.84
C ARG A 93 7.68 0.03 -20.20
N VAL A 94 6.98 0.96 -20.83
CA VAL A 94 7.47 1.71 -22.00
C VAL A 94 7.84 3.10 -21.51
N THR A 95 9.09 3.52 -21.72
CA THR A 95 9.57 4.84 -21.36
C THR A 95 9.17 5.87 -22.43
N ALA A 96 8.92 7.11 -22.02
CA ALA A 96 8.58 8.19 -22.95
C ALA A 96 9.79 8.68 -23.79
N SER A 97 11.00 8.16 -23.52
CA SER A 97 12.25 8.53 -24.17
C SER A 97 12.67 7.52 -25.25
N GLU A 98 13.13 8.02 -26.41
CA GLU A 98 13.70 7.25 -27.53
C GLU A 98 15.13 6.71 -27.27
N SER A 99 15.48 6.38 -26.04
CA SER A 99 16.81 5.86 -25.70
C SER A 99 16.70 4.44 -25.14
N PRO A 100 17.31 3.43 -25.77
CA PRO A 100 17.25 2.06 -25.28
C PRO A 100 18.07 1.95 -23.98
N GLN A 101 17.40 1.82 -22.84
CA GLN A 101 18.06 1.35 -21.62
C GLN A 101 17.89 -0.16 -21.54
N ARG A 102 19.03 -0.87 -21.59
CA ARG A 102 19.12 -2.32 -21.39
C ARG A 102 18.57 -2.69 -20.00
N ALA A 103 17.77 -3.76 -19.99
CA ALA A 103 17.40 -4.50 -18.79
C ALA A 103 18.64 -5.03 -18.06
#